data_AF-A0A2V7I0W7-F1
#
_entry.id   AF-A0A2V7I0W7-F1
#
_cell.length_a   1.000
_cell.length_b   1.000
_cell.length_c   1.000
_cell.angle_alpha   90.00
_cell.angle_beta   90.00
_cell.angle_gamma   90.00
#
_symmetry.space_group_name_H-M   'P 1'
#
loop_
_entity.id
_entity.type
_entity.pdbx_description
1 polymer ?
#
loop_
_entity_poly.entity_id
_entity_poly.type
_entity_poly.pdbx_seq_one_letter_code
_entity_poly.pdbx_strand_id
1 'polypeptide(L)'
;AVIALTLNTTAFNAEVWRAAIVDFPRGQLEAAQAVGMTGRVAFRRIVFPQIWRASLPALVNEMTLLIKASPAIAIIGVVDLTRKARQIAATTYEPLPPFVAAAVLYGLALALLVAAARTLERFQRRRYGGR
;
A
#
# COMPACT_ATOMS: atom_id res chain seq x y z
N ALA A 1 -16.46 4.76 -1.55
CA ALA A 1 -15.11 4.86 -0.94
C ALA A 1 -14.12 3.88 -1.60
N VAL A 2 -14.38 2.57 -1.58
CA VAL A 2 -13.47 1.54 -2.12
C VAL A 2 -13.11 1.74 -3.59
N ILE A 3 -14.10 2.05 -4.46
CA ILE A 3 -13.86 2.24 -5.90
C ILE A 3 -12.98 3.47 -6.16
N ALA A 4 -13.25 4.60 -5.50
CA ALA A 4 -12.46 5.82 -5.65
C ALA A 4 -11.00 5.63 -5.21
N LEU A 5 -10.79 4.91 -4.09
CA LEU A 5 -9.46 4.57 -3.61
C LEU A 5 -8.73 3.64 -4.59
N THR A 6 -9.43 2.61 -5.09
CA THR A 6 -8.87 1.65 -6.06
C THR A 6 -8.45 2.34 -7.35
N LEU A 7 -9.26 3.26 -7.87
CA LEU A 7 -8.94 4.04 -9.07
C LEU A 7 -7.71 4.93 -8.87
N ASN A 8 -7.61 5.62 -7.73
CA ASN A 8 -6.47 6.47 -7.41
C ASN A 8 -5.17 5.64 -7.32
N THR A 9 -5.18 4.57 -6.54
CA THR A 9 -4.02 3.68 -6.38
C THR A 9 -3.61 3.01 -7.70
N THR A 10 -4.57 2.65 -8.55
CA THR A 10 -4.28 2.04 -9.85
C THR A 10 -3.64 3.05 -10.80
N ALA A 11 -4.14 4.29 -10.83
CA ALA A 11 -3.57 5.37 -11.63
C ALA A 11 -2.13 5.69 -11.19
N PHE A 12 -1.89 5.80 -9.88
CA PHE A 12 -0.55 6.03 -9.35
C PHE A 12 0.41 4.88 -9.72
N ASN A 13 -0.01 3.63 -9.50
CA ASN A 13 0.79 2.47 -9.86
C ASN A 13 1.11 2.46 -11.37
N ALA A 14 0.14 2.74 -12.22
CA ALA A 14 0.35 2.81 -13.67
C ALA A 14 1.42 3.86 -14.03
N GLU A 15 1.41 5.01 -13.37
CA GLU A 15 2.41 6.07 -13.58
C GLU A 15 3.80 5.66 -13.09
N VAL A 16 3.92 4.95 -11.97
CA VAL A 16 5.20 4.41 -11.48
C VAL A 16 5.81 3.43 -12.49
N TRP A 17 4.99 2.53 -13.05
CA TRP A 17 5.44 1.59 -14.06
C TRP A 17 5.82 2.28 -15.37
N ARG A 18 5.02 3.26 -15.80
CA ARG A 18 5.30 4.07 -16.99
C ARG A 18 6.61 4.83 -16.84
N ALA A 19 6.80 5.52 -15.71
CA ALA A 19 8.01 6.26 -15.41
C ALA A 19 9.24 5.35 -15.43
N ALA A 20 9.17 4.18 -14.78
CA ALA A 20 10.30 3.25 -14.74
C ALA A 20 10.63 2.61 -16.10
N ILE A 21 9.66 2.48 -17.02
CA ILE A 21 9.91 2.08 -18.41
C ILE A 21 10.56 3.22 -19.20
N VAL A 22 10.12 4.46 -19.03
CA VAL A 22 10.66 5.63 -19.74
C VAL A 22 12.09 5.94 -19.29
N ASP A 23 12.38 5.79 -18.01
CA ASP A 23 13.69 6.07 -17.41
C ASP A 23 14.71 4.95 -17.68
N PHE A 24 14.27 3.84 -18.28
CA PHE A 24 15.14 2.71 -18.58
C PHE A 24 16.19 3.08 -19.66
N PRO A 25 17.49 2.84 -19.43
CA PRO A 25 18.54 3.21 -20.38
C PRO A 25 18.43 2.46 -21.70
N ARG A 26 18.17 3.18 -22.80
CA ARG A 26 18.06 2.59 -24.14
C ARG A 26 19.31 1.81 -24.58
N GLY A 27 20.49 2.25 -24.14
CA GLY A 27 21.76 1.59 -24.45
C GLY A 27 21.85 0.13 -23.97
N GLN A 28 21.15 -0.24 -22.89
CA GLN A 28 21.11 -1.66 -22.47
C GLN A 28 20.27 -2.52 -23.41
N LEU A 29 19.22 -1.95 -23.99
CA LEU A 29 18.38 -2.60 -24.98
C LEU A 29 19.13 -2.76 -26.30
N GLU A 30 19.84 -1.73 -26.73
CA GLU A 30 20.71 -1.75 -27.91
C GLU A 30 21.86 -2.76 -27.75
N ALA A 31 22.50 -2.82 -26.58
CA ALA A 31 23.52 -3.83 -26.28
C ALA A 31 22.96 -5.26 -26.29
N ALA A 32 21.77 -5.47 -25.72
CA ALA A 32 21.11 -6.78 -25.75
C ALA A 32 20.82 -7.23 -27.18
N GLN A 33 20.37 -6.31 -28.04
CA GLN A 33 20.13 -6.58 -29.46
C GLN A 33 21.42 -6.85 -30.23
N ALA A 34 22.52 -6.13 -29.93
CA ALA A 34 23.83 -6.35 -30.55
C ALA A 34 24.41 -7.74 -30.24
N VAL A 35 24.06 -8.33 -29.09
CA VAL A 35 24.46 -9.70 -28.70
C VAL A 35 23.44 -10.76 -29.18
N GLY A 36 22.46 -10.37 -30.01
CA GLY A 36 21.49 -11.28 -30.62
C GLY A 36 20.33 -11.69 -29.70
N MET A 37 20.09 -10.98 -28.60
CA MET A 37 18.91 -11.25 -27.77
C MET A 37 17.61 -10.83 -28.47
N THR A 38 16.61 -11.71 -28.44
CA THR A 38 15.25 -11.34 -28.85
C THR A 38 14.62 -10.40 -27.82
N GLY A 39 13.72 -9.51 -28.28
CA GLY A 39 13.10 -8.51 -27.41
C GLY A 39 12.41 -9.09 -26.16
N ARG A 40 11.83 -10.30 -26.27
CA ARG A 40 11.24 -11.02 -25.12
C ARG A 40 12.30 -11.47 -24.09
N VAL A 41 13.46 -11.94 -24.56
CA VAL A 41 14.57 -12.38 -23.69
C VAL A 41 15.21 -11.18 -23.01
N ALA A 42 15.48 -10.11 -23.76
CA ALA A 42 16.00 -8.85 -23.24
C ALA A 42 15.04 -8.25 -22.19
N PHE A 43 13.73 -8.23 -22.48
CA PHE A 43 12.75 -7.73 -21.53
C PHE A 43 12.74 -8.54 -20.22
N ARG A 44 12.63 -9.86 -20.32
CA ARG A 44 12.53 -10.73 -19.13
C ARG A 44 13.80 -10.75 -18.27
N ARG A 45 14.99 -10.71 -18.89
CA ARG A 45 16.28 -10.87 -18.18
C ARG A 45 16.94 -9.55 -17.79
N ILE A 46 16.71 -8.48 -18.53
CA ILE A 46 17.42 -7.20 -18.35
C ILE A 46 16.45 -6.14 -17.86
N VAL A 47 15.40 -5.87 -18.63
CA VAL A 47 14.49 -4.74 -18.40
C VAL A 47 13.63 -4.97 -17.14
N PHE A 48 12.89 -6.07 -17.09
CA PHE A 48 11.96 -6.39 -16.00
C PHE A 48 12.60 -6.37 -14.60
N PRO A 49 13.71 -7.09 -14.32
CA PRO A 49 14.30 -7.08 -12.98
C PRO A 49 14.89 -5.72 -12.58
N GLN A 50 15.29 -4.87 -13.53
CA GLN A 50 15.80 -3.53 -13.23
C GLN A 50 14.66 -2.55 -12.94
N ILE A 51 13.65 -2.52 -13.82
CA ILE A 51 12.44 -1.71 -13.63
C ILE A 51 11.75 -2.08 -12.32
N TRP A 52 11.61 -3.37 -12.02
CA TRP A 52 11.04 -3.83 -10.74
C TRP A 52 11.76 -3.24 -9.52
N ARG A 53 13.09 -3.29 -9.51
CA ARG A 53 13.90 -2.75 -8.41
C ARG A 53 13.82 -1.22 -8.33
N ALA A 54 13.75 -0.54 -9.47
CA ALA A 54 13.64 0.91 -9.55
C ALA A 54 12.26 1.42 -9.10
N SER A 55 11.18 0.68 -9.41
CA SER A 55 9.81 1.02 -9.03
C SER A 55 9.48 0.71 -7.55
N LEU A 56 10.16 -0.27 -6.95
CA LEU A 56 9.90 -0.73 -5.58
C LEU A 56 9.85 0.41 -4.53
N PRO A 57 10.81 1.36 -4.47
CA PRO A 57 10.76 2.45 -3.50
C PRO A 57 9.51 3.33 -3.63
N ALA A 58 9.12 3.67 -4.87
CA ALA A 58 7.94 4.51 -5.14
C ALA A 58 6.63 3.78 -4.80
N LEU A 59 6.54 2.49 -5.14
CA LEU A 59 5.42 1.62 -4.75
C LEU A 59 5.28 1.54 -3.22
N VAL A 60 6.38 1.34 -2.50
CA VAL A 60 6.35 1.27 -1.02
C VAL A 60 6.00 2.62 -0.41
N ASN A 61 6.45 3.73 -1.00
CA ASN A 61 6.07 5.06 -0.57
C ASN A 61 4.56 5.29 -0.69
N GLU A 62 3.96 4.93 -1.83
CA GLU A 62 2.52 5.01 -2.04
C GLU A 62 1.74 4.11 -1.09
N MET A 63 2.19 2.86 -0.89
CA MET A 63 1.57 1.97 0.10
C MET A 63 1.63 2.56 1.51
N THR A 64 2.74 3.22 1.85
CA THR A 64 2.89 3.90 3.14
C THR A 64 1.96 5.10 3.25
N LEU A 65 1.81 5.87 2.16
CA LEU A 65 0.86 6.98 2.09
C LEU A 65 -0.58 6.49 2.24
N LEU A 66 -0.95 5.38 1.59
CA LEU A 66 -2.26 4.74 1.71
C LEU A 66 -2.51 4.21 3.12
N ILE A 67 -1.50 3.67 3.79
CA ILE A 67 -1.58 3.28 5.21
C ILE A 67 -1.76 4.52 6.10
N LYS A 68 -1.09 5.63 5.79
CA LYS A 68 -1.25 6.92 6.50
C LYS A 68 -2.56 7.63 6.17
N ALA A 69 -3.16 7.39 5.01
CA ALA A 69 -4.49 7.84 4.60
C ALA A 69 -5.60 6.89 5.06
N SER A 70 -5.22 5.71 5.58
CA SER A 70 -6.10 4.73 6.24
C SER A 70 -6.86 5.23 7.47
N PRO A 71 -6.56 6.39 8.13
CA PRO A 71 -7.51 7.01 9.05
C PRO A 71 -8.90 7.20 8.43
N ALA A 72 -9.03 7.37 7.11
CA ALA A 72 -10.33 7.35 6.44
C ALA A 72 -11.02 5.97 6.51
N ILE A 73 -10.28 4.88 6.39
CA ILE A 73 -10.79 3.51 6.58
C ILE A 73 -11.10 3.27 8.07
N ALA A 74 -10.29 3.79 8.98
CA ALA A 74 -10.54 3.74 10.41
C ALA A 74 -11.82 4.51 10.78
N ILE A 75 -12.06 5.68 10.19
CA ILE A 75 -13.31 6.44 10.34
C ILE A 75 -14.51 5.64 9.80
N ILE A 76 -14.39 5.04 8.61
CA ILE A 76 -15.46 4.18 8.05
C ILE A 76 -15.71 2.97 8.97
N GLY A 77 -14.65 2.32 9.46
CA GLY A 77 -14.75 1.20 10.39
C GLY A 77 -15.35 1.59 11.74
N VAL A 78 -15.03 2.76 12.29
CA VAL A 78 -15.69 3.31 13.48
C VAL A 78 -17.16 3.54 13.21
N VAL A 79 -17.52 4.12 12.06
CA VAL A 79 -18.93 4.36 11.70
C VAL A 79 -19.69 3.03 11.62
N ASP A 80 -19.15 2.01 10.94
CA ASP A 80 -19.79 0.70 10.81
C ASP A 80 -19.90 -0.04 12.15
N LEU A 81 -18.83 -0.03 12.95
CA LEU A 81 -18.79 -0.67 14.27
C LEU A 81 -19.74 0.02 15.26
N THR A 82 -19.79 1.36 15.22
CA THR A 82 -20.74 2.16 16.02
C THR A 82 -22.18 1.91 15.59
N ARG A 83 -22.42 1.70 14.29
CA ARG A 83 -23.75 1.38 13.76
C ARG A 83 -24.22 0.01 14.21
N LYS A 84 -23.32 -0.98 14.23
CA LYS A 84 -23.58 -2.31 14.79
C LYS A 84 -23.78 -2.28 16.31
N ALA A 85 -22.97 -1.53 17.04
CA ALA A 85 -23.15 -1.33 18.48
C ALA A 85 -24.53 -0.71 18.80
N ARG A 86 -24.95 0.30 18.04
CA ARG A 86 -26.32 0.88 18.15
C ARG A 86 -27.42 -0.12 17.85
N GLN A 87 -27.25 -0.97 16.84
CA GLN A 87 -28.23 -2.00 16.49
C GLN A 87 -28.41 -3.03 17.62
N ILE A 88 -27.31 -3.44 18.26
CA ILE A 88 -27.32 -4.38 19.39
C ILE A 88 -27.87 -3.69 20.64
N ALA A 89 -27.49 -2.44 20.89
CA ALA A 89 -28.03 -1.64 21.99
C ALA A 89 -29.56 -1.45 21.87
N ALA A 90 -30.06 -1.24 20.65
CA ALA A 90 -31.49 -1.05 20.40
C ALA A 90 -32.32 -2.34 20.54
N THR A 91 -31.69 -3.52 20.39
CA THR A 91 -32.35 -4.83 20.53
C THR A 91 -32.26 -5.37 21.96
N THR A 92 -31.15 -5.09 22.65
CA THR A 92 -30.88 -5.57 24.01
C THR A 92 -31.37 -4.57 25.07
N TYR A 93 -31.72 -3.34 24.66
CA TYR A 93 -32.00 -2.18 25.54
C TYR A 93 -30.87 -1.82 26.52
N GLU A 94 -29.72 -2.45 26.39
CA GLU A 94 -28.51 -2.21 27.17
C GLU A 94 -27.42 -1.58 26.27
N PRO A 95 -27.26 -0.25 26.29
CA PRO A 95 -26.32 0.42 25.39
C PRO A 95 -24.85 0.31 25.82
N LEU A 96 -24.57 0.21 27.12
CA LEU A 96 -23.20 0.22 27.64
C LEU A 96 -22.31 -0.94 27.12
N PRO A 97 -22.73 -2.22 27.20
CA PRO A 97 -21.87 -3.34 26.80
C PRO A 97 -21.46 -3.33 25.31
N PRO A 98 -22.36 -3.06 24.33
CA PRO A 98 -22.01 -3.00 22.92
C PRO A 98 -21.01 -1.88 22.57
N PHE A 99 -21.11 -0.71 23.21
CA PHE A 99 -20.18 0.39 22.96
C PHE A 99 -18.79 0.12 23.54
N VAL A 100 -18.71 -0.50 24.73
CA VAL A 100 -17.42 -0.89 25.33
C VAL A 100 -16.73 -1.95 24.47
N ALA A 101 -17.46 -2.96 23.99
CA ALA A 101 -16.92 -3.97 23.10
C ALA A 101 -16.40 -3.36 21.78
N ALA A 102 -17.12 -2.40 21.21
CA ALA A 102 -16.69 -1.66 20.03
C ALA A 102 -15.40 -0.86 20.28
N ALA A 103 -15.29 -0.19 21.43
CA ALA A 103 -14.10 0.59 21.80
C ALA A 103 -12.84 -0.30 21.93
N VAL A 104 -12.97 -1.47 22.56
CA VAL A 104 -11.87 -2.43 22.73
C VAL A 104 -11.42 -3.01 21.38
N LEU A 105 -12.36 -3.45 20.54
CA LEU A 105 -12.06 -3.97 19.20
C LEU A 105 -11.35 -2.93 18.33
N TYR A 106 -11.82 -1.68 18.38
CA TYR A 106 -11.20 -0.59 17.65
C TYR A 106 -9.78 -0.30 18.17
N GLY A 107 -9.60 -0.22 19.49
CA GLY A 107 -8.31 -0.01 20.12
C GLY A 107 -7.28 -1.08 19.74
N LEU A 108 -7.69 -2.35 19.72
CA LEU A 108 -6.85 -3.47 19.29
C LEU A 108 -6.47 -3.37 17.81
N ALA A 109 -7.44 -3.11 16.92
CA ALA A 109 -7.19 -2.97 15.49
C ALA A 109 -6.21 -1.83 15.20
N LEU A 110 -6.38 -0.69 15.87
CA LEU A 110 -5.51 0.47 15.73
C LEU A 110 -4.09 0.18 16.23
N ALA A 111 -3.96 -0.47 17.39
CA ALA A 111 -2.66 -0.85 17.95
C ALA A 111 -1.89 -1.79 17.01
N LEU A 112 -2.58 -2.75 16.39
CA LEU A 112 -2.01 -3.69 15.43
C LEU A 112 -1.49 -2.99 14.16
N LEU A 113 -2.29 -2.06 13.63
CA LEU A 113 -1.92 -1.23 12.47
C LEU A 113 -0.71 -0.34 12.75
N VAL A 114 -0.68 0.32 13.91
CA VAL A 114 0.44 1.17 14.34
C VAL A 114 1.71 0.33 14.54
N ALA A 115 1.58 -0.87 15.13
CA ALA A 115 2.71 -1.78 15.29
C ALA A 115 3.29 -2.21 13.94
N ALA A 116 2.44 -2.60 12.99
CA ALA A 116 2.85 -2.97 11.63
C ALA A 116 3.55 -1.82 10.90
N ALA A 117 2.98 -0.61 10.97
CA ALA A 117 3.58 0.59 10.38
C ALA A 117 4.98 0.89 10.96
N ARG A 118 5.12 0.81 12.29
CA ARG A 118 6.42 1.04 12.97
C ARG A 118 7.47 -0.01 12.62
N THR A 119 7.08 -1.28 12.44
CA THR A 119 8.03 -2.32 11.99
C THR A 119 8.53 -2.06 10.57
N LEU A 120 7.66 -1.57 9.69
CA LEU A 120 8.00 -1.26 8.31
C LEU A 120 8.91 -0.02 8.22
N GLU A 121 8.62 1.05 8.96
CA GLU A 121 9.47 2.24 9.04
C GLU A 121 10.87 1.93 9.57
N ARG A 122 10.98 1.05 10.58
CA ARG A 122 12.28 0.60 11.12
C ARG A 122 13.10 -0.18 10.10
N PHE A 123 12.45 -0.98 9.26
CA PHE A 123 13.11 -1.69 8.16
C PHE A 123 13.61 -0.72 7.08
N GLN A 124 12.81 0.30 6.74
CA GLN A 124 13.18 1.32 5.74
C GLN A 124 14.35 2.21 6.20
N ARG A 125 14.34 2.67 7.47
CA ARG A 125 15.44 3.50 8.02
C ARG A 125 16.81 2.84 7.93
N ARG A 126 16.87 1.50 8.05
CA ARG A 126 18.13 0.75 7.91
C ARG A 126 18.69 0.74 6.47
N ARG A 127 17.88 1.06 5.46
CA ARG A 127 18.27 0.96 4.04
C ARG A 127 18.50 2.31 3.34
N TYR A 128 17.99 3.40 3.91
CA TYR A 128 18.17 4.77 3.39
C TYR A 128 18.94 5.73 4.31
N GLY A 129 19.28 5.36 5.56
CA GLY A 129 20.07 6.19 6.48
C GLY A 129 21.59 6.22 6.22
N GLY A 130 22.02 5.99 4.97
CA GLY A 130 23.42 5.83 4.60
C GLY A 130 23.86 6.66 3.39
N ARG A 131 23.20 7.79 3.11
CA ARG A 131 23.69 8.83 2.20
C ARG A 131 23.40 10.19 2.81
#